data_AF-A0A920EYG7-F1
#
_entry.id   AF-A0A920EYG7-F1
#
_cell.length_a   1.000
_cell.length_b   1.000
_cell.length_c   1.000
_cell.angle_alpha   90.00
_cell.angle_beta   90.00
_cell.angle_gamma   90.00
#
_symmetry.space_group_name_H-M   'P 1'
#
loop_
_entity.id
_entity.type
_entity.pdbx_description
1 polymer ?
#
loop_
_entity_poly.entity_id
_entity_poly.type
_entity_poly.pdbx_seq_one_letter_code
_entity_poly.pdbx_strand_id
1 'polypeptide(L)'
;MGEAAVPALQKRMIQLARDKNKLAITATQMMESMTQSPVPTRAEVSDVANAVLDGTDAVMLSAETAAGKYPARTVSKMSEICLEAEKFVEGIVDSHFLDRTFQSIDQSIAMASFLLHYI
;
A
#
# COMPACT_ATOMS: atom_id res chain seq x y z
N MET A 1 19.27 -12.08 7.11
CA MET A 1 19.02 -10.94 6.20
C MET A 1 19.13 -9.67 7.03
N GLY A 2 19.91 -8.67 6.61
CA GLY A 2 20.09 -7.44 7.37
C GLY A 2 18.90 -6.48 7.20
N GLU A 3 18.64 -5.65 8.20
CA GLU A 3 17.54 -4.64 8.21
C GLU A 3 17.57 -3.72 6.97
N ALA A 4 18.76 -3.40 6.46
CA ALA A 4 18.93 -2.57 5.26
C ALA A 4 18.29 -3.15 3.99
N ALA A 5 18.04 -4.46 3.92
CA ALA A 5 17.42 -5.09 2.76
C ALA A 5 15.88 -5.03 2.79
N VAL A 6 15.28 -4.72 3.94
CA VAL A 6 13.82 -4.81 4.16
C VAL A 6 13.04 -3.91 3.20
N PRO A 7 13.39 -2.61 2.99
CA PRO A 7 12.63 -1.76 2.08
C PRO A 7 12.62 -2.26 0.63
N ALA A 8 13.78 -2.76 0.16
CA ALA A 8 13.89 -3.31 -1.19
C ALA A 8 13.08 -4.61 -1.36
N LEU A 9 13.07 -5.46 -0.32
CA LEU A 9 12.29 -6.69 -0.33
C LEU A 9 10.78 -6.43 -0.26
N GLN A 10 10.34 -5.45 0.52
CA GLN A 10 8.93 -5.03 0.58
C GLN A 10 8.43 -4.62 -0.80
N LYS A 11 9.11 -3.68 -1.46
CA LYS A 11 8.80 -3.24 -2.84
C LYS A 11 8.69 -4.43 -3.79
N ARG A 12 9.67 -5.34 -3.74
CA ARG A 12 9.69 -6.54 -4.58
C ARG A 12 8.51 -7.48 -4.30
N MET A 13 8.15 -7.67 -3.03
CA MET A 13 7.04 -8.54 -2.63
C MET A 13 5.69 -7.99 -3.07
N ILE A 14 5.46 -6.68 -2.89
CA ILE A 14 4.24 -6.00 -3.36
C ILE A 14 4.11 -6.15 -4.88
N GLN A 15 5.17 -5.85 -5.64
CA GLN A 15 5.15 -5.98 -7.09
C GLN A 15 4.86 -7.41 -7.55
N LEU A 16 5.50 -8.40 -6.92
CA LEU A 16 5.29 -9.81 -7.25
C LEU A 16 3.86 -10.28 -6.95
N ALA A 17 3.24 -9.77 -5.90
CA ALA A 17 1.85 -10.07 -5.57
C ALA A 17 0.91 -9.54 -6.67
N ARG A 18 1.10 -8.27 -7.07
CA ARG A 18 0.34 -7.63 -8.14
C ARG A 18 0.48 -8.36 -9.48
N ASP A 19 1.70 -8.75 -9.85
CA ASP A 19 1.95 -9.50 -11.09
C ASP A 19 1.30 -10.89 -11.10
N LYS A 20 1.01 -11.44 -9.91
CA LYS A 20 0.31 -12.72 -9.74
C LYS A 20 -1.18 -12.56 -9.46
N ASN A 21 -1.75 -11.35 -9.62
CA ASN A 21 -3.13 -11.03 -9.27
C ASN A 21 -3.48 -11.45 -7.82
N LYS A 22 -2.55 -11.20 -6.87
CA LYS A 22 -2.72 -11.43 -5.43
C LYS A 22 -2.64 -10.12 -4.69
N LEU A 23 -3.40 -10.03 -3.60
CA LEU A 23 -3.38 -8.87 -2.71
C LEU A 23 -2.11 -8.88 -1.85
N ALA A 24 -1.56 -7.69 -1.61
CA ALA A 24 -0.45 -7.42 -0.71
C ALA A 24 -0.92 -6.59 0.50
N ILE A 25 -0.53 -7.02 1.70
CA ILE A 25 -0.77 -6.29 2.94
C ILE A 25 0.58 -5.94 3.54
N THR A 26 0.86 -4.65 3.67
CA THR A 26 2.04 -4.17 4.39
C THR A 26 1.69 -4.07 5.87
N ALA A 27 2.42 -4.80 6.71
CA ALA A 27 2.04 -5.01 8.11
C ALA A 27 3.23 -4.84 9.06
N THR A 28 2.88 -4.54 10.33
CA THR A 28 3.74 -4.34 11.51
C THR A 28 4.42 -2.98 11.62
N GLN A 29 4.38 -2.40 12.83
CA GLN A 29 5.07 -1.17 13.26
C GLN A 29 4.89 0.08 12.37
N MET A 30 3.85 0.13 11.56
CA MET A 30 3.57 1.25 10.65
C MET A 30 3.33 2.57 11.40
N MET A 31 2.80 2.49 12.64
CA MET A 31 2.56 3.66 13.51
C MET A 31 2.85 3.33 14.98
N GLU A 32 3.89 2.53 15.25
CA GLU A 32 4.20 1.97 16.60
C GLU A 32 4.20 3.03 17.71
N SER A 33 4.73 4.23 17.45
CA SER A 33 4.78 5.33 18.41
C SER A 33 3.37 5.73 18.89
N MET A 34 2.34 5.51 18.08
CA MET A 34 0.96 5.85 18.40
C MET A 34 0.31 4.94 19.46
N THR A 35 0.98 3.85 19.85
CA THR A 35 0.59 3.10 21.06
C THR A 35 0.61 3.99 22.30
N GLN A 36 1.54 4.94 22.37
CA GLN A 36 1.76 5.82 23.54
C GLN A 36 1.68 7.31 23.21
N SER A 37 1.80 7.70 21.94
CA SER A 37 1.77 9.09 21.46
C SER A 37 0.48 9.38 20.67
N PRO A 38 -0.12 10.57 20.80
CA PRO A 38 -1.28 10.94 20.00
C PRO A 38 -0.94 11.29 18.53
N VAL A 39 0.34 11.37 18.16
CA VAL A 39 0.83 11.78 16.84
C VAL A 39 1.95 10.84 16.40
N PRO A 40 1.96 10.38 15.13
CA PRO A 40 3.03 9.53 14.62
C PRO A 40 4.31 10.32 14.37
N THR A 41 5.42 9.59 14.23
CA THR A 41 6.70 10.16 13.83
C THR A 41 6.71 10.45 12.32
N ARG A 42 7.65 11.30 11.88
CA ARG A 42 7.86 11.54 10.43
C ARG A 42 8.26 10.27 9.68
N ALA A 43 8.99 9.37 10.33
CA ALA A 43 9.41 8.10 9.73
C ALA A 43 8.19 7.20 9.47
N GLU A 44 7.31 7.05 10.45
CA GLU A 44 6.05 6.28 10.33
C GLU A 44 5.13 6.84 9.24
N VAL A 45 4.97 8.17 9.20
CA VAL A 45 4.19 8.82 8.13
C VAL A 45 4.78 8.51 6.76
N SER A 46 6.10 8.60 6.62
CA SER A 46 6.78 8.28 5.36
C SER A 46 6.67 6.80 5.00
N ASP A 47 6.70 5.91 5.98
CA ASP A 47 6.66 4.46 5.76
C ASP A 47 5.29 4.02 5.23
N VAL A 48 4.21 4.51 5.85
CA VAL A 48 2.83 4.32 5.36
C VAL A 48 2.66 4.89 3.94
N ALA A 49 3.07 6.14 3.73
CA ALA A 49 2.93 6.78 2.42
C ALA A 49 3.70 6.02 1.33
N ASN A 50 4.93 5.59 1.62
CA ASN A 50 5.71 4.81 0.66
C ASN A 50 5.09 3.44 0.37
N ALA A 51 4.52 2.76 1.36
CA ALA A 51 3.82 1.49 1.12
C ALA A 51 2.62 1.65 0.17
N VAL A 52 1.87 2.76 0.31
CA VAL A 52 0.78 3.11 -0.61
C VAL A 52 1.30 3.38 -2.02
N LEU A 53 2.36 4.20 -2.15
CA LEU A 53 2.99 4.50 -3.44
C LEU A 53 3.60 3.26 -4.11
N ASP A 54 4.09 2.31 -3.31
CA ASP A 54 4.59 1.02 -3.80
C ASP A 54 3.47 0.09 -4.27
N GLY A 55 2.20 0.44 -4.02
CA GLY A 55 1.02 -0.28 -4.51
C GLY A 55 0.53 -1.39 -3.59
N THR A 56 0.72 -1.26 -2.26
CA THR A 56 0.10 -2.17 -1.30
C THR A 56 -1.43 -2.06 -1.36
N ASP A 57 -2.15 -3.17 -1.26
CA ASP A 57 -3.62 -3.16 -1.26
C ASP A 57 -4.18 -2.77 0.12
N ALA A 58 -3.44 -3.07 1.18
CA ALA A 58 -3.78 -2.66 2.53
C ALA A 58 -2.55 -2.38 3.40
N VAL A 59 -2.76 -1.54 4.42
CA VAL A 59 -1.84 -1.31 5.53
C VAL A 59 -2.48 -1.80 6.82
N MET A 60 -1.68 -2.36 7.72
CA MET A 60 -2.17 -2.98 8.95
C MET A 60 -1.68 -2.27 10.22
N LEU A 61 -2.61 -2.06 11.16
CA LEU A 61 -2.33 -1.67 12.55
C LEU A 61 -2.41 -2.91 13.44
N SER A 62 -1.51 -3.00 14.42
CA SER A 62 -1.36 -4.12 15.37
C SER A 62 -1.62 -3.66 16.80
N ALA A 63 -0.57 -3.44 17.59
CA ALA A 63 -0.69 -3.02 18.98
C ALA A 63 -1.34 -1.63 19.11
N GLU A 64 -1.19 -0.78 18.09
CA GLU A 64 -1.71 0.59 18.05
C GLU A 64 -3.24 0.63 18.25
N THR A 65 -3.97 -0.32 17.67
CA THR A 65 -5.43 -0.43 17.80
C THR A 65 -5.87 -1.47 18.81
N ALA A 66 -5.10 -2.55 19.00
CA ALA A 66 -5.44 -3.62 19.92
C ALA A 66 -5.27 -3.24 21.40
N ALA A 67 -4.22 -2.46 21.73
CA ALA A 67 -3.86 -2.11 23.11
C ALA A 67 -3.34 -0.68 23.29
N GLY A 68 -3.24 0.12 22.21
CA GLY A 68 -2.74 1.49 22.24
C GLY A 68 -3.69 2.46 22.94
N LYS A 69 -3.14 3.59 23.39
CA LYS A 69 -3.92 4.66 24.05
C LYS A 69 -4.81 5.45 23.11
N TYR A 70 -4.56 5.39 21.80
CA TYR A 70 -5.22 6.23 20.79
C TYR A 70 -5.74 5.43 19.57
N PRO A 71 -6.55 4.36 19.75
CA PRO A 71 -6.88 3.44 18.67
C PRO A 71 -7.65 4.11 17.52
N ALA A 72 -8.74 4.81 17.80
CA ALA A 72 -9.54 5.50 16.78
C ALA A 72 -8.73 6.60 16.07
N ARG A 73 -7.90 7.34 16.82
CA ARG A 73 -7.07 8.40 16.26
C ARG A 73 -5.98 7.86 15.34
N THR A 74 -5.41 6.71 15.68
CA THR A 74 -4.43 6.02 14.84
C THR A 74 -5.06 5.62 13.51
N VAL A 75 -6.26 5.02 13.53
CA VAL A 75 -7.00 4.69 12.30
C VAL A 75 -7.28 5.95 11.47
N SER A 76 -7.77 7.03 12.08
CA SER A 76 -8.01 8.29 11.36
C SER A 76 -6.74 8.86 10.73
N LYS A 77 -5.61 8.82 11.45
CA LYS A 77 -4.33 9.32 10.94
C LYS A 77 -3.76 8.45 9.82
N MET A 78 -3.83 7.12 9.96
CA MET A 78 -3.47 6.18 8.90
C MET A 78 -4.27 6.48 7.62
N SER A 79 -5.60 6.65 7.75
CA SER A 79 -6.47 6.97 6.62
C SER A 79 -6.12 8.31 5.96
N GLU A 80 -5.81 9.34 6.74
CA GLU A 80 -5.37 10.64 6.22
C GLU A 80 -4.09 10.51 5.41
N ILE A 81 -3.11 9.75 5.89
CA ILE A 81 -1.85 9.52 5.17
C ILE A 81 -2.09 8.77 3.87
N CYS A 82 -2.92 7.73 3.87
CA CYS A 82 -3.27 6.99 2.65
C CYS A 82 -3.93 7.91 1.60
N LEU A 83 -4.94 8.68 2.01
CA LEU A 83 -5.64 9.59 1.11
C LEU A 83 -4.73 10.67 0.51
N GLU A 84 -3.77 11.18 1.29
CA GLU A 84 -2.79 12.13 0.77
C GLU A 84 -1.79 11.44 -0.18
N ALA A 85 -1.31 10.24 0.14
CA ALA A 85 -0.38 9.48 -0.70
C ALA A 85 -1.01 9.07 -2.04
N GLU A 86 -2.28 8.66 -2.04
CA GLU A 86 -3.04 8.28 -3.23
C GLU A 86 -3.09 9.38 -4.30
N LYS A 87 -3.03 10.65 -3.90
CA LYS A 87 -3.00 11.79 -4.84
C LYS A 87 -1.75 11.84 -5.71
N PHE A 88 -0.67 11.19 -5.28
CA PHE A 88 0.63 11.17 -5.94
C PHE A 88 0.91 9.85 -6.66
N VAL A 89 -0.05 8.93 -6.69
CA VAL A 89 0.07 7.71 -7.49
C VAL A 89 0.02 8.11 -8.97
N GLU A 90 1.13 7.97 -9.67
CA GLU A 90 1.20 8.23 -11.11
C GLU A 90 0.32 7.23 -11.89
N GLY A 91 -0.17 7.67 -13.05
CA GLY A 91 -1.21 6.99 -13.83
C GLY A 91 -0.93 5.50 -14.06
N ILE A 92 -1.96 4.68 -13.86
CA ILE A 92 -1.88 3.20 -13.85
C ILE A 92 -1.57 2.59 -15.23
N VAL A 93 -1.77 3.36 -16.31
CA VAL A 93 -1.52 2.92 -17.68
C VAL A 93 -0.05 3.19 -18.03
N ASP A 94 0.85 2.42 -17.44
CA ASP A 94 2.26 2.37 -17.88
C ASP A 94 2.41 1.46 -19.11
N SER A 95 3.48 1.65 -19.87
CA SER A 95 3.98 0.80 -20.96
C SER A 95 3.83 -0.72 -20.69
N HIS A 96 4.11 -1.16 -19.47
CA HIS A 96 3.98 -2.57 -19.06
C HIS A 96 2.55 -3.10 -19.07
N PHE A 97 1.55 -2.23 -19.07
CA PHE A 97 0.14 -2.59 -19.16
C PHE A 97 -0.26 -2.97 -20.59
N LEU A 98 0.28 -2.27 -21.59
CA LEU A 98 -0.10 -2.41 -23.00
C LEU A 98 0.42 -3.72 -23.63
N ASP A 99 1.53 -4.26 -23.12
CA ASP A 99 2.15 -5.47 -23.64
C ASP A 99 1.68 -6.79 -22.96
N ARG A 100 0.69 -6.72 -22.05
CA ARG A 100 0.22 -7.93 -21.33
C ARG A 100 -0.69 -8.79 -22.20
N THR A 101 -0.33 -10.06 -22.35
CA THR A 101 -1.23 -11.10 -22.86
C THR A 101 -2.03 -11.73 -21.71
N PHE A 102 -3.36 -11.61 -21.75
CA PHE A 102 -4.24 -12.19 -20.72
C PHE A 102 -4.56 -13.65 -21.04
N GLN A 103 -4.49 -14.51 -20.02
CA GLN A 103 -4.73 -15.95 -20.17
C GLN A 103 -6.20 -16.34 -20.04
N SER A 104 -7.05 -15.44 -19.52
CA SER A 104 -8.46 -15.73 -19.24
C SER A 104 -9.38 -14.58 -19.69
N ILE A 105 -10.61 -14.93 -20.08
CA ILE A 105 -11.58 -13.98 -20.67
C ILE A 105 -12.01 -12.93 -19.64
N ASP A 106 -12.20 -13.33 -18.39
CA ASP A 106 -12.54 -12.45 -17.26
C ASP A 106 -11.48 -11.38 -17.02
N GLN A 107 -10.18 -11.74 -17.11
CA GLN A 107 -9.10 -10.76 -17.04
C GLN A 107 -9.19 -9.76 -18.19
N SER A 108 -9.35 -10.22 -19.43
CA SER A 108 -9.48 -9.33 -20.59
C SER A 108 -10.63 -8.34 -20.43
N ILE A 109 -11.80 -8.79 -19.93
CA ILE A 109 -12.96 -7.93 -19.69
C ILE A 109 -12.67 -6.90 -18.59
N ALA A 110 -12.10 -7.33 -17.46
CA ALA A 110 -11.76 -6.44 -16.35
C ALA A 110 -10.76 -5.36 -16.78
N MET A 111 -9.71 -5.75 -17.52
CA MET A 111 -8.68 -4.82 -17.98
C MET A 111 -9.19 -3.88 -19.07
N ALA A 112 -10.06 -4.34 -19.96
CA ALA A 112 -10.71 -3.47 -20.95
C ALA A 112 -11.61 -2.43 -20.27
N SER A 113 -12.41 -2.83 -19.28
CA SER A 113 -13.23 -1.90 -18.49
C SER A 113 -12.38 -0.88 -17.73
N PHE A 114 -11.24 -1.32 -17.18
CA PHE A 114 -10.30 -0.45 -16.51
C PHE A 114 -9.70 0.58 -17.49
N LEU A 115 -9.20 0.14 -18.64
CA LEU A 115 -8.60 1.03 -19.65
C LEU A 115 -9.60 2.07 -20.18
N LEU A 116 -10.85 1.65 -20.44
CA LEU A 116 -11.92 2.56 -20.88
C LEU A 116 -12.24 3.66 -19.87
N HIS A 117 -12.00 3.45 -18.58
CA HIS A 117 -12.19 4.50 -17.58
C HIS A 117 -11.14 5.61 -17.69
N TYR A 118 -9.96 5.30 -18.23
CA TYR A 118 -8.81 6.21 -18.32
C TYR A 118 -8.65 6.87 -19.71
N ILE A 119 -9.52 6.55 -20.68
CA ILE A 119 -9.60 7.17 -22.02
C ILE A 119 -10.78 8.14 -22.05
#